data_AF-A0A1S3SIT5-F1
#
_entry.id   AF-A0A1S3SIT5-F1
#
_cell.length_a   1.000
_cell.length_b   1.000
_cell.length_c   1.000
_cell.angle_alpha   90.00
_cell.angle_beta   90.00
_cell.angle_gamma   90.00
#
_symmetry.space_group_name_H-M   'P 1'
#
loop_
_entity.id
_entity.type
_entity.pdbx_description
1 polymer ?
#
loop_
_entity_poly.entity_id
_entity_poly.type
_entity_poly.pdbx_seq_one_letter_code
_entity_poly.pdbx_strand_id
1 'polypeptide(L)'
;MNRLRTLVDTAYSLDPRIKKFKDDEKARKENEKKAKADAKRKEQEEKERARQAELDAARLVKEKEEEEAKLVAQQAKKEKEIQKKAIKKERQKLRTTCKNWNYFGDNESDSVKMMEDVEKLCDRLELVSLQSLNEGLASGSKEEGKVAVEKQVQEVNAQLQKEKDAEVQARQAVRTAVQASGGGGGGGKGWNEEELPLLIKAVNLFPAGTNARWEVIANYMNLHSTSGIKRTAKDVINKAKNLQKLEPGQKDEINKKAFEKFNKEHAAVPQTVDNAVPSERFDGAEANTASWTTEEQKLLEQALKTYPVSTSERWEKIAAAVPGRTKKDCMKRYKELVEMVKAKKAAQEQVGSKSKK
;
A
#
# COMPACT_ATOMS: atom_id res chain seq x y z
N MET A 1 -42.93 -72.18 11.04
CA MET A 1 -43.41 -70.80 11.28
C MET A 1 -43.22 -69.84 10.10
N ASN A 2 -42.19 -69.99 9.25
CA ASN A 2 -41.96 -69.06 8.11
C ASN A 2 -43.12 -69.01 7.09
N ARG A 3 -43.74 -70.15 6.76
CA ARG A 3 -44.85 -70.20 5.79
C ARG A 3 -46.09 -69.42 6.24
N LEU A 4 -46.42 -69.47 7.54
CA LEU A 4 -47.55 -68.73 8.11
C LEU A 4 -47.28 -67.22 8.07
N ARG A 5 -46.03 -66.82 8.37
CA ARG A 5 -45.59 -65.43 8.29
C ARG A 5 -45.65 -64.89 6.87
N THR A 6 -45.15 -65.64 5.89
CA THR A 6 -45.23 -65.27 4.47
C THR A 6 -46.68 -65.12 3.99
N LEU A 7 -47.60 -66.00 4.42
CA LEU A 7 -49.01 -65.89 4.07
C LEU A 7 -49.64 -64.61 4.66
N VAL A 8 -49.34 -64.30 5.92
CA VAL A 8 -49.82 -63.09 6.61
C VAL A 8 -49.25 -61.82 5.96
N ASP A 9 -47.95 -61.80 5.66
CA ASP A 9 -47.29 -60.68 4.99
C ASP A 9 -47.86 -60.46 3.58
N THR A 10 -48.14 -61.55 2.86
CA THR A 10 -48.77 -61.50 1.53
C THR A 10 -50.20 -60.95 1.61
N ALA A 11 -51.02 -61.45 2.54
CA ALA A 11 -52.38 -60.94 2.77
C ALA A 11 -52.38 -59.45 3.17
N TYR A 12 -51.45 -59.02 4.03
CA TYR A 12 -51.28 -57.63 4.44
C TYR A 12 -50.80 -56.74 3.28
N SER A 13 -49.99 -57.27 2.37
CA SER A 13 -49.51 -56.55 1.19
C SER A 13 -50.57 -56.35 0.11
N LEU A 14 -51.54 -57.26 0.02
CA LEU A 14 -52.61 -57.26 -0.98
C LEU A 14 -53.91 -56.61 -0.47
N ASP A 15 -54.07 -56.34 0.83
CA ASP A 15 -55.24 -55.64 1.36
C ASP A 15 -55.31 -54.20 0.78
N PRO A 16 -56.36 -53.85 0.02
CA PRO A 16 -56.48 -52.55 -0.63
C PRO A 16 -56.48 -51.36 0.35
N ARG A 17 -56.98 -51.54 1.58
CA ARG A 17 -57.02 -50.48 2.60
C ARG A 17 -55.62 -50.17 3.12
N ILE A 18 -54.82 -51.21 3.37
CA ILE A 18 -53.43 -51.08 3.81
C ILE A 18 -52.57 -50.47 2.71
N LYS A 19 -52.79 -50.88 1.45
CA LYS A 19 -52.09 -50.29 0.30
C LYS A 19 -52.41 -48.81 0.15
N LYS A 20 -53.69 -48.43 0.21
CA LYS A 20 -54.13 -47.03 0.19
C LYS A 20 -53.48 -46.20 1.30
N PHE A 21 -53.45 -46.71 2.54
CA PHE A 21 -52.81 -46.00 3.65
C PHE A 21 -51.31 -45.76 3.43
N LYS A 22 -50.59 -46.77 2.91
CA LYS A 22 -49.15 -46.64 2.58
C LYS A 22 -48.90 -45.66 1.43
N ASP A 23 -49.75 -45.68 0.40
CA ASP A 23 -49.65 -44.77 -0.75
C ASP A 23 -49.97 -43.33 -0.33
N ASP A 24 -51.01 -43.12 0.50
CA ASP A 24 -51.37 -41.81 1.06
C ASP A 24 -50.26 -41.28 1.99
N GLU A 25 -49.65 -42.13 2.84
CA GLU A 25 -48.53 -41.74 3.69
C GLU A 25 -47.27 -41.39 2.87
N LYS A 26 -46.99 -42.15 1.81
CA LYS A 26 -45.87 -41.86 0.89
C LYS A 26 -46.10 -40.56 0.12
N ALA A 27 -47.32 -40.35 -0.39
CA ALA A 27 -47.70 -39.11 -1.08
C ALA A 27 -47.62 -37.90 -0.13
N ARG A 28 -48.05 -38.04 1.13
CA ARG A 28 -47.91 -36.99 2.14
C ARG A 28 -46.44 -36.64 2.40
N LYS A 29 -45.57 -37.63 2.60
CA LYS A 29 -44.13 -37.42 2.82
C LYS A 29 -43.45 -36.79 1.59
N GLU A 30 -43.83 -37.20 0.38
CA GLU A 30 -43.30 -36.64 -0.86
C GLU A 30 -43.74 -35.18 -1.06
N ASN A 31 -45.03 -34.88 -0.82
CA ASN A 31 -45.56 -33.52 -0.87
C ASN A 31 -44.93 -32.61 0.18
N GLU A 32 -44.72 -33.09 1.41
CA GLU A 32 -44.03 -32.34 2.47
C GLU A 32 -42.56 -32.07 2.10
N LYS A 33 -41.85 -33.08 1.56
CA LYS A 33 -40.47 -32.93 1.09
C LYS A 33 -40.37 -31.93 -0.07
N LYS A 34 -41.31 -31.98 -1.02
CA LYS A 34 -41.38 -31.05 -2.16
C LYS A 34 -41.70 -29.63 -1.70
N ALA A 35 -42.67 -29.46 -0.81
CA ALA A 35 -43.02 -28.16 -0.23
C ALA A 35 -41.83 -27.55 0.53
N LYS A 36 -41.08 -28.35 1.30
CA LYS A 36 -39.86 -27.89 1.99
C LYS A 36 -38.73 -27.52 1.03
N ALA A 37 -38.56 -28.28 -0.07
CA ALA A 37 -37.57 -27.98 -1.09
C ALA A 37 -37.92 -26.69 -1.87
N ASP A 38 -39.17 -26.51 -2.26
CA ASP A 38 -39.65 -25.31 -2.95
C ASP A 38 -39.60 -24.07 -2.04
N ALA A 39 -39.93 -24.21 -0.75
CA ALA A 39 -39.78 -23.13 0.23
C ALA A 39 -38.31 -22.71 0.40
N LYS A 40 -37.39 -23.69 0.51
CA LYS A 40 -35.95 -23.42 0.62
C LYS A 40 -35.39 -22.77 -0.66
N ARG A 41 -35.84 -23.21 -1.85
CA ARG A 41 -35.43 -22.59 -3.12
C ARG A 41 -35.89 -21.13 -3.21
N LYS A 42 -37.16 -20.84 -2.86
CA LYS A 42 -37.68 -19.47 -2.84
C LYS A 42 -36.93 -18.57 -1.85
N GLU A 43 -36.62 -19.08 -0.65
CA GLU A 43 -35.84 -18.32 0.33
C GLU A 43 -34.41 -18.04 -0.16
N GLN A 44 -33.77 -18.99 -0.85
CA GLN A 44 -32.45 -18.79 -1.46
C GLN A 44 -32.48 -17.77 -2.59
N GLU A 45 -33.46 -17.86 -3.50
CA GLU A 45 -33.65 -16.90 -4.60
C GLU A 45 -33.93 -15.49 -4.10
N GLU A 46 -34.72 -15.34 -3.02
CA GLU A 46 -34.99 -14.04 -2.40
C GLU A 46 -33.74 -13.44 -1.73
N LYS A 47 -32.96 -14.26 -1.00
CA LYS A 47 -31.68 -13.83 -0.42
C LYS A 47 -30.66 -13.42 -1.48
N GLU A 48 -30.59 -14.14 -2.59
CA GLU A 48 -29.70 -13.80 -3.70
C GLU A 48 -30.13 -12.51 -4.39
N ARG A 49 -31.44 -12.32 -4.62
CA ARG A 49 -31.98 -11.07 -5.17
C ARG A 49 -31.73 -9.88 -4.24
N ALA A 50 -31.89 -10.07 -2.93
CA ALA A 50 -31.60 -9.03 -1.94
C ALA A 50 -30.11 -8.66 -1.92
N ARG A 51 -29.21 -9.66 -1.95
CA ARG A 51 -27.77 -9.44 -2.03
C ARG A 51 -27.38 -8.70 -3.33
N GLN A 52 -27.97 -9.07 -4.46
CA GLN A 52 -27.70 -8.40 -5.74
C GLN A 52 -28.18 -6.95 -5.72
N ALA A 53 -29.38 -6.69 -5.19
CA ALA A 53 -29.91 -5.33 -5.03
C ALA A 53 -29.03 -4.47 -4.10
N GLU A 54 -28.50 -5.05 -3.02
CA GLU A 54 -27.57 -4.36 -2.11
C GLU A 54 -26.23 -4.02 -2.81
N LEU A 55 -25.67 -4.96 -3.58
CA LEU A 55 -24.44 -4.74 -4.35
C LEU A 55 -24.61 -3.67 -5.43
N ASP A 56 -25.73 -3.68 -6.16
CA ASP A 56 -26.03 -2.68 -7.18
C ASP A 56 -26.28 -1.30 -6.57
N ALA A 57 -26.97 -1.22 -5.42
CA ALA A 57 -27.14 0.01 -4.67
C ALA A 57 -25.80 0.56 -4.15
N ALA A 58 -24.93 -0.31 -3.61
CA ALA A 58 -23.59 0.08 -3.17
C ALA A 58 -22.71 0.56 -4.32
N ARG A 59 -22.79 -0.08 -5.51
CA ARG A 59 -22.08 0.37 -6.72
C ARG A 59 -22.54 1.76 -7.16
N LEU A 60 -23.86 2.01 -7.16
CA LEU A 60 -24.42 3.30 -7.55
C LEU A 60 -24.03 4.42 -6.59
N VAL A 61 -23.98 4.15 -5.28
CA VAL A 61 -23.49 5.12 -4.28
C VAL A 61 -22.02 5.42 -4.53
N LYS A 62 -21.18 4.39 -4.69
CA LYS A 62 -19.75 4.55 -4.95
C LYS A 62 -19.46 5.30 -6.25
N GLU A 63 -20.23 5.05 -7.31
CA GLU A 63 -20.12 5.75 -8.58
C GLU A 63 -20.45 7.25 -8.44
N LYS A 64 -21.54 7.59 -7.74
CA LYS A 64 -21.90 8.97 -7.45
C LYS A 64 -20.84 9.70 -6.60
N GLU A 65 -20.32 9.05 -5.57
CA GLU A 65 -19.23 9.59 -4.75
C GLU A 65 -17.95 9.83 -5.58
N GLU A 66 -17.62 8.92 -6.50
CA GLU A 66 -16.46 9.07 -7.38
C GLU A 66 -16.66 10.20 -8.41
N GLU A 67 -17.85 10.34 -8.98
CA GLU A 67 -18.18 11.45 -9.88
C GLU A 67 -18.14 12.81 -9.16
N GLU A 68 -18.72 12.90 -7.96
CA GLU A 68 -18.67 14.11 -7.14
C GLU A 68 -17.22 14.46 -6.78
N ALA A 69 -16.42 13.49 -6.35
CA ALA A 69 -15.00 13.69 -6.06
C ALA A 69 -14.22 14.16 -7.31
N LYS A 70 -14.52 13.62 -8.50
CA LYS A 70 -13.93 14.08 -9.77
C LYS A 70 -14.31 15.52 -10.09
N LEU A 71 -15.57 15.91 -9.88
CA LEU A 71 -16.04 17.28 -10.12
C LEU A 71 -15.37 18.28 -9.16
N VAL A 72 -15.30 17.95 -7.86
CA VAL A 72 -14.61 18.77 -6.86
C VAL A 72 -13.12 18.91 -7.20
N ALA A 73 -12.46 17.82 -7.58
CA ALA A 73 -11.04 17.85 -7.97
C ALA A 73 -10.80 18.70 -9.23
N GLN A 74 -11.69 18.62 -10.23
CA GLN A 74 -11.60 19.44 -11.44
C GLN A 74 -11.84 20.92 -11.15
N GLN A 75 -12.81 21.26 -10.31
CA GLN A 75 -13.09 22.64 -9.89
C GLN A 75 -11.90 23.22 -9.11
N ALA A 76 -11.37 22.49 -8.12
CA ALA A 76 -10.18 22.89 -7.37
C ALA A 76 -8.95 23.11 -8.27
N LYS A 77 -8.77 22.28 -9.32
CA LYS A 77 -7.70 22.48 -10.30
C LYS A 77 -7.90 23.76 -11.13
N LYS A 78 -9.13 24.02 -11.59
CA LYS A 78 -9.46 25.25 -12.33
C LYS A 78 -9.22 26.49 -11.46
N GLU A 79 -9.65 26.46 -10.20
CA GLU A 79 -9.47 27.55 -9.25
C GLU A 79 -7.98 27.83 -8.97
N LYS A 80 -7.17 26.79 -8.71
CA LYS A 80 -5.72 26.93 -8.53
C LYS A 80 -5.03 27.56 -9.74
N GLU A 81 -5.42 27.20 -10.95
CA GLU A 81 -4.87 27.80 -12.18
C GLU A 81 -5.28 29.27 -12.33
N ILE A 82 -6.51 29.64 -11.96
CA ILE A 82 -6.97 31.04 -11.95
C ILE A 82 -6.16 31.83 -10.90
N GLN A 83 -6.03 31.32 -9.68
CA GLN A 83 -5.25 31.95 -8.61
C GLN A 83 -3.78 32.11 -9.00
N LYS A 84 -3.15 31.08 -9.59
CA LYS A 84 -1.76 31.14 -10.06
C LYS A 84 -1.56 32.22 -11.13
N LYS A 85 -2.49 32.35 -12.08
CA LYS A 85 -2.46 33.41 -13.09
C LYS A 85 -2.66 34.80 -12.47
N ALA A 86 -3.56 34.93 -11.49
CA ALA A 86 -3.78 36.17 -10.76
C ALA A 86 -2.53 36.59 -9.96
N ILE A 87 -1.95 35.67 -9.18
CA ILE A 87 -0.71 35.93 -8.42
C ILE A 87 0.42 36.35 -9.35
N LYS A 88 0.59 35.68 -10.51
CA LYS A 88 1.61 36.07 -11.49
C LYS A 88 1.42 37.51 -11.99
N LYS A 89 0.17 37.91 -12.26
CA LYS A 89 -0.16 39.28 -12.68
C LYS A 89 0.13 40.30 -11.57
N GLU A 90 -0.27 40.02 -10.33
CA GLU A 90 -0.04 40.93 -9.20
C GLU A 90 1.44 41.05 -8.85
N ARG A 91 2.21 39.95 -8.86
CA ARG A 91 3.69 40.00 -8.71
C ARG A 91 4.32 40.86 -9.79
N GLN A 92 3.88 40.72 -11.04
CA GLN A 92 4.39 41.55 -12.15
C GLN A 92 4.03 43.03 -11.96
N LYS A 93 2.82 43.32 -11.50
CA LYS A 93 2.36 44.68 -11.20
C LYS A 93 3.22 45.32 -10.12
N LEU A 94 3.46 44.61 -9.01
CA LEU A 94 4.33 45.07 -7.92
C LEU A 94 5.73 45.41 -8.42
N ARG A 95 6.39 44.48 -9.12
CA ARG A 95 7.73 44.70 -9.70
C ARG A 95 7.76 45.91 -10.62
N THR A 96 6.74 46.07 -11.47
CA THR A 96 6.68 47.17 -12.43
C THR A 96 6.53 48.52 -11.72
N THR A 97 5.63 48.61 -10.73
CA THR A 97 5.44 49.84 -9.95
C THR A 97 6.70 50.22 -9.18
N CYS A 98 7.32 49.28 -8.46
CA CYS A 98 8.55 49.53 -7.72
C CYS A 98 9.70 49.94 -8.64
N LYS A 99 9.84 49.31 -9.81
CA LYS A 99 10.85 49.69 -10.81
C LYS A 99 10.63 51.11 -11.34
N ASN A 100 9.38 51.50 -11.62
CA ASN A 100 9.05 52.85 -12.09
C ASN A 100 9.42 53.94 -11.06
N TRP A 101 9.44 53.59 -9.78
CA TRP A 101 9.87 54.46 -8.69
C TRP A 101 11.34 54.26 -8.29
N ASN A 102 12.14 53.64 -9.17
CA ASN A 102 13.56 53.34 -8.96
C ASN A 102 13.84 52.56 -7.67
N TYR A 103 12.93 51.63 -7.32
CA TYR A 103 12.97 50.85 -6.09
C TYR A 103 13.13 51.72 -4.83
N PHE A 104 12.59 52.93 -4.85
CA PHE A 104 12.59 53.87 -3.72
C PHE A 104 13.97 54.21 -3.13
N GLY A 105 15.05 53.88 -3.84
CA GLY A 105 16.43 54.09 -3.40
C GLY A 105 16.96 55.45 -3.84
N ASP A 106 17.69 56.10 -2.93
CA ASP A 106 18.44 57.34 -3.20
C ASP A 106 19.87 57.04 -3.70
N ASN A 107 20.34 55.81 -3.47
CA ASN A 107 21.62 55.28 -3.92
C ASN A 107 21.47 53.81 -4.35
N GLU A 108 22.50 53.28 -5.02
CA GLU A 108 22.48 51.92 -5.59
C GLU A 108 22.28 50.83 -4.53
N SER A 109 22.86 50.99 -3.34
CA SER A 109 22.74 50.01 -2.25
C SER A 109 21.29 49.88 -1.75
N ASP A 110 20.60 51.01 -1.56
CA ASP A 110 19.21 51.01 -1.10
C ASP A 110 18.26 50.44 -2.16
N SER A 111 18.50 50.76 -3.44
CA SER A 111 17.75 50.16 -4.55
C SER A 111 17.93 48.65 -4.60
N VAL A 112 19.14 48.13 -4.40
CA VAL A 112 19.41 46.68 -4.37
C VAL A 112 18.69 45.99 -3.22
N LYS A 113 18.77 46.54 -2.01
CA LYS A 113 18.06 45.99 -0.84
C LYS A 113 16.54 45.96 -1.07
N MET A 114 15.98 47.02 -1.63
CA MET A 114 14.56 47.08 -1.93
C MET A 114 14.16 46.09 -3.04
N MET A 115 15.01 45.82 -4.03
CA MET A 115 14.78 44.76 -5.01
C MET A 115 14.63 43.39 -4.34
N GLU A 116 15.54 43.05 -3.42
CA GLU A 116 15.46 41.79 -2.66
C GLU A 116 14.18 41.70 -1.82
N ASP A 117 13.81 42.79 -1.17
CA ASP A 117 12.59 42.86 -0.36
C ASP A 117 11.32 42.72 -1.22
N VAL A 118 11.27 43.33 -2.41
CA VAL A 118 10.16 43.16 -3.36
C VAL A 118 10.04 41.72 -3.85
N GLU A 119 11.16 41.03 -4.12
CA GLU A 119 11.13 39.60 -4.48
C GLU A 119 10.69 38.72 -3.30
N LYS A 120 11.13 39.04 -2.09
CA LYS A 120 10.67 38.36 -0.86
C LYS A 120 9.16 38.52 -0.67
N LEU A 121 8.62 39.72 -0.89
CA LEU A 121 7.17 39.96 -0.86
C LEU A 121 6.45 39.18 -1.96
N CYS A 122 6.99 39.17 -3.19
CA CYS A 122 6.42 38.38 -4.27
C CYS A 122 6.27 36.91 -3.85
N ASP A 123 7.28 36.34 -3.19
CA ASP A 123 7.28 34.93 -2.80
C ASP A 123 6.42 34.61 -1.59
N ARG A 124 6.33 35.52 -0.62
CA ARG A 124 5.65 35.26 0.66
C ARG A 124 4.20 35.72 0.72
N LEU A 125 3.81 36.72 -0.06
CA LEU A 125 2.44 37.23 0.01
C LEU A 125 1.46 36.39 -0.82
N GLU A 126 0.27 36.20 -0.25
CA GLU A 126 -0.86 35.59 -0.93
C GLU A 126 -1.56 36.59 -1.87
N LEU A 127 -2.45 36.08 -2.73
CA LEU A 127 -3.14 36.87 -3.75
C LEU A 127 -3.80 38.13 -3.17
N VAL A 128 -4.53 37.99 -2.08
CA VAL A 128 -5.29 39.10 -1.46
C VAL A 128 -4.35 40.19 -0.96
N SER A 129 -3.30 39.83 -0.23
CA SER A 129 -2.31 40.79 0.28
C SER A 129 -1.55 41.49 -0.85
N LEU A 130 -1.21 40.76 -1.93
CA LEU A 130 -0.60 41.36 -3.12
C LEU A 130 -1.53 42.37 -3.81
N GLN A 131 -2.82 42.05 -3.94
CA GLN A 131 -3.82 42.94 -4.51
C GLN A 131 -3.96 44.21 -3.67
N SER A 132 -4.12 44.08 -2.35
CA SER A 132 -4.24 45.24 -1.45
C SER A 132 -3.00 46.13 -1.48
N LEU A 133 -1.80 45.55 -1.49
CA LEU A 133 -0.56 46.32 -1.63
C LEU A 133 -0.53 47.05 -2.97
N ASN A 134 -0.80 46.35 -4.08
CA ASN A 134 -0.79 46.96 -5.41
C ASN A 134 -1.88 48.02 -5.61
N GLU A 135 -3.02 47.90 -4.95
CA GLU A 135 -4.06 48.94 -4.92
C GLU A 135 -3.56 50.17 -4.17
N GLY A 136 -2.96 50.00 -2.99
CA GLY A 136 -2.35 51.10 -2.23
C GLY A 136 -1.22 51.79 -3.00
N LEU A 137 -0.38 51.03 -3.72
CA LEU A 137 0.67 51.58 -4.57
C LEU A 137 0.13 52.30 -5.81
N ALA A 138 -1.05 51.92 -6.30
CA ALA A 138 -1.67 52.56 -7.47
C ALA A 138 -2.35 53.89 -7.12
N SER A 139 -2.83 54.05 -5.89
CA SER A 139 -3.52 55.25 -5.42
C SER A 139 -2.62 56.23 -4.65
N GLY A 140 -1.50 55.75 -4.11
CA GLY A 140 -0.58 56.55 -3.30
C GLY A 140 0.56 57.23 -4.08
N SER A 141 1.25 58.13 -3.39
CA SER A 141 2.51 58.74 -3.81
C SER A 141 3.69 57.76 -3.68
N LYS A 142 4.87 58.15 -4.22
CA LYS A 142 6.11 57.38 -4.10
C LYS A 142 6.49 57.16 -2.63
N GLU A 143 6.33 58.18 -1.80
CA GLU A 143 6.68 58.16 -0.38
C GLU A 143 5.72 57.28 0.42
N GLU A 144 4.42 57.39 0.18
CA GLU A 144 3.41 56.51 0.80
C GLU A 144 3.59 55.06 0.34
N GLY A 145 3.92 54.86 -0.93
CA GLY A 145 4.22 53.55 -1.50
C GLY A 145 5.45 52.90 -0.87
N LYS A 146 6.51 53.67 -0.61
CA LYS A 146 7.71 53.21 0.11
C LYS A 146 7.33 52.70 1.50
N VAL A 147 6.57 53.50 2.26
CA VAL A 147 6.12 53.13 3.61
C VAL A 147 5.25 51.87 3.59
N ALA A 148 4.36 51.74 2.61
CA ALA A 148 3.50 50.56 2.47
C ALA A 148 4.30 49.27 2.19
N VAL A 149 5.29 49.34 1.28
CA VAL A 149 6.17 48.20 0.98
C VAL A 149 7.03 47.83 2.18
N GLU A 150 7.67 48.81 2.84
CA GLU A 150 8.49 48.58 4.02
C GLU A 150 7.68 47.96 5.17
N LYS A 151 6.45 48.44 5.41
CA LYS A 151 5.54 47.84 6.39
C LYS A 151 5.27 46.37 6.07
N GLN A 152 4.96 46.05 4.82
CA GLN A 152 4.67 44.67 4.44
C GLN A 152 5.89 43.75 4.56
N VAL A 153 7.09 44.27 4.26
CA VAL A 153 8.37 43.58 4.46
C VAL A 153 8.61 43.27 5.93
N GLN A 154 8.36 44.23 6.82
CA GLN A 154 8.49 44.04 8.26
C GLN A 154 7.55 42.96 8.78
N GLU A 155 6.28 42.97 8.34
CA GLU A 155 5.30 41.94 8.70
C GLU A 155 5.74 40.55 8.22
N VAL A 156 6.21 40.43 6.98
CA VAL A 156 6.74 39.17 6.44
C VAL A 156 7.95 38.71 7.25
N ASN A 157 8.91 39.58 7.53
CA ASN A 157 10.09 39.22 8.33
C ASN A 157 9.71 38.76 9.76
N ALA A 158 8.73 39.43 10.40
CA ALA A 158 8.22 39.03 11.71
C ALA A 158 7.56 37.65 11.68
N GLN A 159 6.79 37.36 10.63
CA GLN A 159 6.18 36.04 10.41
C GLN A 159 7.24 34.96 10.20
N LEU A 160 8.27 35.21 9.40
CA LEU A 160 9.39 34.28 9.20
C LEU A 160 10.15 34.02 10.51
N GLN A 161 10.35 35.04 11.33
CA GLN A 161 11.03 34.88 12.60
C GLN A 161 10.20 34.01 13.56
N LYS A 162 8.88 34.26 13.62
CA LYS A 162 7.96 33.45 14.42
C LYS A 162 7.92 31.98 13.98
N GLU A 163 7.96 31.71 12.66
CA GLU A 163 8.05 30.36 12.10
C GLU A 163 9.36 29.66 12.53
N LYS A 164 10.50 30.35 12.44
CA LYS A 164 11.80 29.83 12.88
C LYS A 164 11.83 29.55 14.38
N ASP A 165 11.31 30.47 15.18
CA ASP A 165 11.28 30.33 16.64
C ASP A 165 10.37 29.16 17.04
N ALA A 166 9.22 28.99 16.37
CA ALA A 166 8.33 27.86 16.57
C ALA A 166 9.00 26.53 16.16
N GLU A 167 9.74 26.49 15.05
CA GLU A 167 10.49 25.30 14.64
C GLU A 167 11.59 24.95 15.65
N VAL A 168 12.36 25.94 16.10
CA VAL A 168 13.40 25.76 17.12
C VAL A 168 12.78 25.29 18.42
N GLN A 169 11.67 25.88 18.85
CA GLN A 169 10.95 25.48 20.06
C GLN A 169 10.40 24.07 19.94
N ALA A 170 9.85 23.68 18.79
CA ALA A 170 9.38 22.31 18.55
C ALA A 170 10.55 21.31 18.58
N ARG A 171 11.68 21.63 17.93
CA ARG A 171 12.90 20.81 17.96
C ARG A 171 13.48 20.70 19.37
N GLN A 172 13.50 21.79 20.13
CA GLN A 172 13.94 21.81 21.52
C GLN A 172 12.98 21.02 22.42
N ALA A 173 11.67 21.13 22.24
CA ALA A 173 10.68 20.35 22.98
C ALA A 173 10.84 18.84 22.72
N VAL A 174 11.10 18.45 21.47
CA VAL A 174 11.42 17.05 21.12
C VAL A 174 12.73 16.62 21.77
N ARG A 175 13.79 17.44 21.71
CA ARG A 175 15.09 17.13 22.34
C ARG A 175 14.97 17.01 23.86
N THR A 176 14.26 17.92 24.51
CA THR A 176 14.00 17.91 25.96
C THR A 176 13.11 16.74 26.34
N ALA A 177 12.11 16.36 25.54
CA ALA A 177 11.32 15.15 25.77
C ALA A 177 12.16 13.86 25.63
N VAL A 178 13.12 13.84 24.70
CA VAL A 178 14.08 12.73 24.52
C VAL A 178 15.11 12.69 25.67
N GLN A 179 15.54 13.84 26.20
CA GLN A 179 16.44 13.91 27.35
C GLN A 179 15.74 13.65 28.69
N ALA A 180 14.50 14.11 28.87
CA ALA A 180 13.69 13.84 30.06
C ALA A 180 13.21 12.38 30.14
N SER A 181 13.17 11.66 29.00
CA SER A 181 12.98 10.20 28.94
C SER A 181 14.30 9.41 29.00
N GLY A 182 15.44 10.08 29.18
CA GLY A 182 16.78 9.50 29.32
C GLY A 182 17.11 8.96 30.72
N GLY A 183 16.11 8.66 31.54
CA GLY A 183 16.28 8.17 32.91
C GLY A 183 15.21 7.15 33.29
N GLY A 184 15.14 6.02 32.59
CA GLY A 184 14.27 4.91 32.98
C GLY A 184 13.79 4.08 31.80
N GLY A 185 14.04 2.78 31.82
CA GLY A 185 13.83 1.88 30.69
C GLY A 185 12.39 1.81 30.16
N GLY A 186 12.26 1.63 28.85
CA GLY A 186 10.97 1.44 28.20
C GLY A 186 11.06 1.40 26.67
N GLY A 187 11.55 0.27 26.11
CA GLY A 187 11.77 0.05 24.67
C GLY A 187 10.50 0.05 23.80
N GLY A 188 9.93 1.24 23.52
CA GLY A 188 8.70 1.38 22.73
C GLY A 188 8.76 2.30 21.51
N LYS A 189 9.57 3.37 21.49
CA LYS A 189 9.48 4.44 20.48
C LYS A 189 10.77 4.55 19.64
N GLY A 190 11.02 3.57 18.80
CA GLY A 190 12.11 3.66 17.83
C GLY A 190 11.97 2.79 16.59
N TRP A 191 10.92 1.99 16.47
CA TRP A 191 10.74 1.06 15.35
C TRP A 191 10.29 1.82 14.11
N ASN A 192 11.13 1.90 13.09
CA ASN A 192 10.78 2.54 11.83
C ASN A 192 9.91 1.61 10.94
N GLU A 193 9.32 2.16 9.87
CA GLU A 193 8.44 1.41 8.96
C GLU A 193 9.16 0.26 8.20
N GLU A 194 10.49 0.28 8.14
CA GLU A 194 11.32 -0.71 7.43
C GLU A 194 11.77 -1.87 8.34
N GLU A 195 11.87 -1.63 9.64
CA GLU A 195 12.28 -2.60 10.65
C GLU A 195 11.15 -3.57 11.02
N LEU A 196 9.88 -3.17 10.89
CA LEU A 196 8.73 -4.04 11.20
C LEU A 196 8.62 -5.23 10.22
N PRO A 197 8.63 -5.04 8.89
CA PRO A 197 8.69 -6.14 7.94
C PRO A 197 9.95 -6.99 8.11
N LEU A 198 11.09 -6.36 8.41
CA LEU A 198 12.35 -7.08 8.63
C LEU A 198 12.28 -7.99 9.86
N LEU A 199 11.66 -7.53 10.94
CA LEU A 199 11.39 -8.32 12.15
C LEU A 199 10.45 -9.48 11.85
N ILE A 200 9.35 -9.25 11.12
CA ILE A 200 8.39 -10.30 10.73
C ILE A 200 9.10 -11.38 9.90
N LYS A 201 9.88 -10.96 8.90
CA LYS A 201 10.69 -11.86 8.07
C LYS A 201 11.68 -12.67 8.91
N ALA A 202 12.39 -12.03 9.82
CA ALA A 202 13.36 -12.69 10.68
C ALA A 202 12.68 -13.69 11.66
N VAL A 203 11.53 -13.33 12.22
CA VAL A 203 10.72 -14.21 13.09
C VAL A 203 10.26 -15.47 12.38
N ASN A 204 9.90 -15.37 11.09
CA ASN A 204 9.52 -16.51 10.25
C ASN A 204 10.73 -17.33 9.77
N LEU A 205 11.84 -16.67 9.47
CA LEU A 205 13.08 -17.31 9.03
C LEU A 205 13.73 -18.14 10.16
N PHE A 206 13.56 -17.70 11.41
CA PHE A 206 14.09 -18.36 12.61
C PHE A 206 12.92 -18.81 13.51
N PRO A 207 12.33 -20.00 13.30
CA PRO A 207 11.21 -20.50 14.11
C PRO A 207 11.62 -20.84 15.55
N ALA A 208 10.64 -21.04 16.42
CA ALA A 208 10.86 -21.32 17.85
C ALA A 208 11.58 -22.68 18.04
N GLY A 209 12.64 -22.71 18.86
CA GLY A 209 13.37 -23.95 19.15
C GLY A 209 14.71 -23.80 19.86
N THR A 210 15.31 -22.60 19.91
CA THR A 210 16.59 -22.36 20.60
C THR A 210 16.56 -21.12 21.48
N ASN A 211 17.25 -21.17 22.64
CA ASN A 211 17.31 -20.05 23.60
C ASN A 211 17.98 -18.79 23.02
N ALA A 212 18.85 -18.94 22.01
CA ALA A 212 19.53 -17.83 21.33
C ALA A 212 18.72 -17.21 20.17
N ARG A 213 17.47 -17.65 19.93
CA ARG A 213 16.65 -17.19 18.80
C ARG A 213 16.56 -15.68 18.70
N TRP A 214 16.36 -15.00 19.82
CA TRP A 214 16.19 -13.54 19.84
C TRP A 214 17.49 -12.78 19.57
N GLU A 215 18.63 -13.37 19.90
CA GLU A 215 19.96 -12.83 19.54
C GLU A 215 20.21 -12.97 18.04
N VAL A 216 19.85 -14.11 17.45
CA VAL A 216 19.96 -14.34 15.99
C VAL A 216 19.09 -13.36 15.22
N ILE A 217 17.84 -13.15 15.66
CA ILE A 217 16.94 -12.18 15.04
C ILE A 217 17.48 -10.75 15.20
N ALA A 218 17.98 -10.37 16.38
CA ALA A 218 18.58 -9.04 16.60
C ALA A 218 19.79 -8.80 15.70
N ASN A 219 20.69 -9.77 15.56
CA ASN A 219 21.85 -9.68 14.67
C ASN A 219 21.43 -9.58 13.20
N TYR A 220 20.47 -10.38 12.77
CA TYR A 220 19.93 -10.30 11.41
C TYR A 220 19.33 -8.91 11.14
N MET A 221 18.56 -8.37 12.08
CA MET A 221 17.99 -7.03 11.97
C MET A 221 19.07 -5.95 11.91
N ASN A 222 20.08 -6.00 12.77
CA ASN A 222 21.18 -5.02 12.79
C ASN A 222 22.03 -5.04 11.53
N LEU A 223 22.14 -6.20 10.87
CA LEU A 223 22.89 -6.34 9.62
C LEU A 223 22.11 -5.82 8.41
N HIS A 224 20.79 -5.93 8.41
CA HIS A 224 19.93 -5.60 7.27
C HIS A 224 19.14 -4.30 7.44
N SER A 225 19.21 -3.66 8.60
CA SER A 225 18.58 -2.37 8.85
C SER A 225 19.48 -1.22 8.39
N THR A 226 18.88 -0.25 7.71
CA THR A 226 19.48 1.03 7.31
C THR A 226 19.29 2.13 8.35
N SER A 227 18.57 1.84 9.46
CA SER A 227 18.18 2.83 10.47
C SER A 227 19.33 3.40 11.30
N GLY A 228 20.50 2.75 11.29
CA GLY A 228 21.63 3.08 12.16
C GLY A 228 21.39 2.79 13.65
N ILE A 229 20.21 2.29 14.02
CA ILE A 229 19.83 1.97 15.41
C ILE A 229 20.12 0.50 15.68
N LYS A 230 20.99 0.21 16.65
CA LYS A 230 21.27 -1.17 17.08
C LYS A 230 20.15 -1.71 17.97
N ARG A 231 19.57 -2.84 17.60
CA ARG A 231 18.55 -3.59 18.34
C ARG A 231 19.17 -4.70 19.17
N THR A 232 18.70 -4.85 20.40
CA THR A 232 19.08 -5.96 21.28
C THR A 232 18.06 -7.09 21.21
N ALA A 233 18.42 -8.30 21.67
CA ALA A 233 17.50 -9.42 21.79
C ALA A 233 16.24 -9.07 22.62
N LYS A 234 16.38 -8.19 23.62
CA LYS A 234 15.30 -7.71 24.48
C LYS A 234 14.33 -6.79 23.74
N ASP A 235 14.82 -5.95 22.83
CA ASP A 235 13.95 -5.08 22.02
C ASP A 235 13.12 -5.91 21.05
N VAL A 236 13.78 -6.85 20.36
CA VAL A 236 13.20 -7.74 19.35
C VAL A 236 12.11 -8.63 19.94
N ILE A 237 12.36 -9.28 21.09
CA ILE A 237 11.35 -10.13 21.75
C ILE A 237 10.13 -9.32 22.18
N ASN A 238 10.33 -8.12 22.74
CA ASN A 238 9.24 -7.28 23.20
C ASN A 238 8.36 -6.82 22.04
N LYS A 239 8.99 -6.42 20.92
CA LYS A 239 8.25 -6.01 19.73
C LYS A 239 7.57 -7.18 19.04
N ALA A 240 8.22 -8.34 18.94
CA ALA A 240 7.62 -9.54 18.35
C ALA A 240 6.41 -10.03 19.17
N LYS A 241 6.47 -10.00 20.50
CA LYS A 241 5.33 -10.29 21.38
C LYS A 241 4.19 -9.29 21.22
N ASN A 242 4.50 -8.01 21.05
CA ASN A 242 3.50 -6.97 20.78
C ASN A 242 2.83 -7.19 19.41
N LEU A 243 3.61 -7.53 18.37
CA LEU A 243 3.11 -7.90 17.05
C LEU A 243 2.25 -9.16 17.09
N GLN A 244 2.59 -10.16 17.91
CA GLN A 244 1.79 -11.37 18.05
C GLN A 244 0.37 -11.09 18.58
N LYS A 245 0.20 -10.04 19.40
CA LYS A 245 -1.10 -9.57 19.93
C LYS A 245 -1.96 -8.79 18.92
N LEU A 246 -1.41 -8.39 17.78
CA LEU A 246 -2.17 -7.76 16.69
C LEU A 246 -2.89 -8.83 15.86
N GLU A 247 -4.10 -8.52 15.41
CA GLU A 247 -4.95 -9.40 14.60
C GLU A 247 -4.23 -9.80 13.29
N PRO A 248 -4.46 -11.02 12.76
CA PRO A 248 -3.78 -11.50 11.55
C PRO A 248 -3.83 -10.51 10.36
N GLY A 249 -4.97 -9.85 10.14
CA GLY A 249 -5.13 -8.89 9.05
C GLY A 249 -4.20 -7.66 9.14
N GLN A 250 -3.84 -7.22 10.34
CA GLN A 250 -2.93 -6.08 10.53
C GLN A 250 -1.48 -6.44 10.19
N LYS A 251 -1.07 -7.70 10.40
CA LYS A 251 0.26 -8.18 9.99
C LYS A 251 0.37 -8.26 8.47
N ASP A 252 -0.69 -8.69 7.81
CA ASP A 252 -0.77 -8.75 6.34
C ASP A 252 -0.75 -7.35 5.71
N GLU A 253 -1.43 -6.38 6.32
CA GLU A 253 -1.42 -4.99 5.87
C GLU A 253 -0.03 -4.33 5.98
N ILE A 254 0.72 -4.62 7.06
CA ILE A 254 2.11 -4.15 7.23
C ILE A 254 3.02 -4.73 6.15
N ASN A 255 2.88 -6.03 5.84
CA ASN A 255 3.65 -6.69 4.78
C ASN A 255 3.29 -6.14 3.39
N LYS A 256 1.99 -5.88 3.15
CA LYS A 256 1.50 -5.32 1.87
C LYS A 256 2.06 -3.91 1.63
N LYS A 257 2.00 -3.02 2.63
CA LYS A 257 2.53 -1.65 2.52
C LYS A 257 4.03 -1.62 2.23
N ALA A 258 4.79 -2.53 2.83
CA ALA A 258 6.22 -2.67 2.56
C ALA A 258 6.51 -3.12 1.11
N PHE A 259 5.70 -4.04 0.58
CA PHE A 259 5.83 -4.52 -0.79
C PHE A 259 5.47 -3.45 -1.83
N GLU A 260 4.42 -2.66 -1.58
CA GLU A 260 4.03 -1.54 -2.44
C GLU A 260 5.12 -0.45 -2.49
N LYS A 261 5.75 -0.14 -1.36
CA LYS A 261 6.89 0.80 -1.30
C LYS A 261 8.08 0.32 -2.12
N PHE A 262 8.44 -0.96 -2.01
CA PHE A 262 9.52 -1.57 -2.80
C PHE A 262 9.27 -1.49 -4.31
N ASN A 263 8.04 -1.77 -4.77
CA ASN A 263 7.69 -1.63 -6.19
C ASN A 263 7.75 -0.17 -6.67
N LYS A 264 7.35 0.79 -5.82
CA LYS A 264 7.37 2.22 -6.16
C LYS A 264 8.80 2.76 -6.31
N GLU A 265 9.73 2.30 -5.48
CA GLU A 265 11.13 2.72 -5.52
C GLU A 265 11.92 2.08 -6.69
N HIS A 266 11.53 0.88 -7.14
CA HIS A 266 12.19 0.18 -8.25
C HIS A 266 11.51 0.34 -9.62
N ALA A 267 10.34 0.99 -9.72
CA ALA A 267 9.67 1.31 -10.99
C ALA A 267 10.28 2.52 -11.73
N ALA A 268 11.16 3.29 -11.10
CA ALA A 268 11.79 4.47 -11.68
C ALA A 268 13.16 4.16 -12.32
N VAL A 269 13.17 3.33 -13.37
CA VAL A 269 14.29 3.28 -14.33
C VAL A 269 13.77 3.81 -15.66
N PRO A 270 14.25 4.97 -16.15
CA PRO A 270 13.87 5.48 -17.46
C PRO A 270 14.37 4.52 -18.56
N GLN A 271 13.45 4.00 -19.37
CA GLN A 271 13.80 3.36 -20.63
C GLN A 271 14.40 4.41 -21.56
N THR A 272 15.70 4.33 -21.82
CA THR A 272 16.33 5.06 -22.92
C THR A 272 15.87 4.46 -24.24
N VAL A 273 15.29 5.33 -25.04
CA VAL A 273 14.82 5.21 -26.43
C VAL A 273 15.67 4.33 -27.34
N ASP A 274 15.02 3.42 -28.07
CA ASP A 274 15.27 3.25 -29.50
C ASP A 274 13.94 2.91 -30.21
N ASN A 275 13.80 3.46 -31.42
CA ASN A 275 12.57 3.62 -32.17
C ASN A 275 12.23 2.37 -32.98
N ALA A 276 11.00 1.86 -32.82
CA ALA A 276 10.26 1.26 -33.93
C ALA A 276 8.76 1.48 -33.73
N VAL A 277 8.15 2.18 -34.68
CA VAL A 277 6.72 2.55 -34.70
C VAL A 277 5.88 1.31 -35.04
N PRO A 278 4.64 1.20 -34.51
CA PRO A 278 3.87 -0.04 -34.41
C PRO A 278 3.26 -0.49 -35.75
N SER A 279 3.26 -1.81 -36.00
CA SER A 279 2.46 -2.43 -37.04
C SER A 279 1.32 -3.22 -36.40
N GLU A 280 0.09 -2.92 -36.80
CA GLU A 280 -1.13 -3.51 -36.28
C GLU A 280 -1.34 -4.97 -36.70
N ARG A 281 -2.00 -5.70 -35.79
CA ARG A 281 -2.78 -6.94 -35.95
C ARG A 281 -2.03 -8.23 -36.28
N PHE A 282 -1.90 -9.08 -35.26
CA PHE A 282 -2.57 -10.39 -35.23
C PHE A 282 -2.70 -10.92 -33.79
N ASP A 283 -3.88 -11.44 -33.47
CA ASP A 283 -4.31 -12.01 -32.18
C ASP A 283 -3.54 -13.31 -31.88
N GLY A 284 -2.99 -13.49 -30.67
CA GLY A 284 -2.31 -14.74 -30.32
C GLY A 284 -1.43 -14.73 -29.06
N ALA A 285 -2.02 -15.18 -27.94
CA ALA A 285 -1.40 -15.79 -26.76
C ALA A 285 -0.31 -14.97 -26.04
N GLU A 286 -0.75 -14.13 -25.09
CA GLU A 286 0.11 -13.45 -24.12
C GLU A 286 0.89 -14.45 -23.24
N ALA A 287 2.21 -14.34 -23.30
CA ALA A 287 3.13 -14.90 -22.34
C ALA A 287 2.91 -14.23 -20.97
N ASN A 288 2.34 -14.99 -20.05
CA ASN A 288 1.95 -14.52 -18.72
C ASN A 288 3.18 -14.17 -17.85
N THR A 289 3.49 -12.88 -17.73
CA THR A 289 4.41 -12.33 -16.71
C THR A 289 3.78 -12.24 -15.31
N ALA A 290 2.78 -13.07 -14.98
CA ALA A 290 2.19 -13.13 -13.64
C ALA A 290 3.12 -13.78 -12.61
N SER A 291 2.98 -13.36 -11.34
CA SER A 291 3.58 -13.98 -10.15
C SER A 291 3.26 -15.49 -10.07
N TRP A 292 4.23 -16.30 -9.65
CA TRP A 292 4.06 -17.76 -9.47
C TRP A 292 3.02 -18.04 -8.38
N THR A 293 1.98 -18.81 -8.71
CA THR A 293 1.02 -19.28 -7.70
C THR A 293 1.58 -20.48 -6.93
N THR A 294 0.99 -20.78 -5.77
CA THR A 294 1.38 -21.93 -4.94
C THR A 294 1.21 -23.25 -5.69
N GLU A 295 0.18 -23.35 -6.54
CA GLU A 295 -0.10 -24.55 -7.34
C GLU A 295 0.93 -24.73 -8.46
N GLU A 296 1.24 -23.66 -9.21
CA GLU A 296 2.28 -23.68 -10.25
C GLU A 296 3.66 -24.00 -9.67
N GLN A 297 3.99 -23.42 -8.51
CA GLN A 297 5.26 -23.66 -7.82
C GLN A 297 5.37 -25.13 -7.37
N LYS A 298 4.29 -25.72 -6.85
CA LYS A 298 4.25 -27.14 -6.46
C LYS A 298 4.44 -28.05 -7.67
N LEU A 299 3.80 -27.73 -8.80
CA LEU A 299 3.97 -28.47 -10.06
C LEU A 299 5.41 -28.38 -10.58
N LEU A 300 6.03 -27.19 -10.54
CA LEU A 300 7.44 -27.00 -10.92
C LEU A 300 8.37 -27.84 -10.04
N GLU A 301 8.20 -27.82 -8.71
CA GLU A 301 9.03 -28.60 -7.79
C GLU A 301 8.85 -30.11 -7.97
N GLN A 302 7.63 -30.56 -8.23
CA GLN A 302 7.36 -31.96 -8.56
C GLN A 302 8.02 -32.34 -9.89
N ALA A 303 7.88 -31.53 -10.93
CA ALA A 303 8.49 -31.77 -12.23
C ALA A 303 10.03 -31.77 -12.16
N LEU A 304 10.64 -30.90 -11.35
CA LEU A 304 12.09 -30.87 -11.12
C LEU A 304 12.62 -32.12 -10.42
N LYS A 305 11.81 -32.76 -9.57
CA LYS A 305 12.12 -34.06 -8.94
C LYS A 305 11.97 -35.22 -9.91
N THR A 306 10.90 -35.20 -10.71
CA THR A 306 10.59 -36.24 -11.70
C THR A 306 11.61 -36.26 -12.85
N TYR A 307 12.09 -35.08 -13.27
CA TYR A 307 13.05 -34.93 -14.36
C TYR A 307 14.40 -34.41 -13.83
N PRO A 308 15.31 -35.31 -13.41
CA PRO A 308 16.66 -34.94 -12.97
C PRO A 308 17.54 -34.42 -14.13
N VAL A 309 18.74 -33.91 -13.79
CA VAL A 309 19.66 -33.24 -14.73
C VAL A 309 20.09 -34.15 -15.89
N SER A 310 20.08 -35.47 -15.70
CA SER A 310 20.43 -36.47 -16.73
C SER A 310 19.33 -36.70 -17.79
N THR A 311 18.14 -36.12 -17.61
CA THR A 311 17.02 -36.31 -18.53
C THR A 311 17.23 -35.48 -19.80
N SER A 312 17.29 -36.14 -20.96
CA SER A 312 17.27 -35.44 -22.25
C SER A 312 15.96 -34.67 -22.44
N GLU A 313 16.06 -33.44 -22.94
CA GLU A 313 14.94 -32.49 -23.09
C GLU A 313 14.20 -32.16 -21.78
N ARG A 314 14.94 -32.21 -20.66
CA ARG A 314 14.44 -31.93 -19.30
C ARG A 314 13.48 -30.75 -19.22
N TRP A 315 13.89 -29.62 -19.78
CA TRP A 315 13.14 -28.37 -19.66
C TRP A 315 11.84 -28.34 -20.46
N GLU A 316 11.75 -29.12 -21.54
CA GLU A 316 10.50 -29.27 -22.29
C GLU A 316 9.51 -30.14 -21.53
N LYS A 317 9.97 -31.23 -20.92
CA LYS A 317 9.17 -32.07 -20.04
C LYS A 317 8.70 -31.35 -18.78
N ILE A 318 9.52 -30.45 -18.23
CA ILE A 318 9.15 -29.61 -17.09
C ILE A 318 8.09 -28.58 -17.50
N ALA A 319 8.25 -27.90 -18.63
CA ALA A 319 7.26 -26.93 -19.10
C ALA A 319 5.91 -27.61 -19.42
N ALA A 320 5.93 -28.81 -19.99
CA ALA A 320 4.72 -29.59 -20.23
C ALA A 320 3.97 -29.98 -18.94
N ALA A 321 4.69 -30.08 -17.81
CA ALA A 321 4.10 -30.39 -16.50
C ALA A 321 3.60 -29.16 -15.73
N VAL A 322 3.83 -27.94 -16.25
CA VAL A 322 3.37 -26.69 -15.64
C VAL A 322 2.55 -25.90 -16.67
N PRO A 323 1.24 -26.21 -16.81
CA PRO A 323 0.38 -25.53 -17.76
C PRO A 323 0.40 -24.01 -17.56
N GLY A 324 0.50 -23.26 -18.65
CA GLY A 324 0.55 -21.79 -18.62
C GLY A 324 1.93 -21.18 -18.36
N ARG A 325 2.98 -21.98 -18.13
CA ARG A 325 4.37 -21.51 -17.99
C ARG A 325 5.27 -22.06 -19.07
N THR A 326 6.09 -21.20 -19.65
CA THR A 326 7.01 -21.61 -20.72
C THR A 326 8.28 -22.25 -20.16
N LYS A 327 9.03 -22.93 -21.03
CA LYS A 327 10.39 -23.42 -20.76
C LYS A 327 11.27 -22.35 -20.13
N LYS A 328 11.19 -21.11 -20.64
CA LYS A 328 11.98 -19.95 -20.20
C LYS A 328 11.60 -19.54 -18.77
N ASP A 329 10.31 -19.55 -18.43
CA ASP A 329 9.83 -19.19 -17.09
C ASP A 329 10.27 -20.21 -16.05
N CYS A 330 10.15 -21.50 -16.37
CA CYS A 330 10.60 -22.60 -15.50
C CYS A 330 12.12 -22.53 -15.25
N MET A 331 12.92 -22.23 -16.28
CA MET A 331 14.37 -22.06 -16.15
C MET A 331 14.75 -20.85 -15.29
N LYS A 332 14.08 -19.71 -15.50
CA LYS A 332 14.31 -18.49 -14.69
C LYS A 332 14.01 -18.75 -13.23
N ARG A 333 12.85 -19.36 -12.95
CA ARG A 333 12.43 -19.68 -11.58
C ARG A 333 13.36 -20.66 -10.89
N TYR A 334 13.85 -21.67 -11.62
CA TYR A 334 14.83 -22.61 -11.09
C TYR A 334 16.15 -21.93 -10.69
N LYS A 335 16.66 -20.99 -11.49
CA LYS A 335 17.87 -20.22 -11.15
C LYS A 335 17.69 -19.43 -9.85
N GLU A 336 16.54 -18.79 -9.67
CA GLU A 336 16.21 -18.06 -8.42
C GLU A 336 16.21 -18.98 -7.19
N LEU A 337 15.64 -20.20 -7.33
CA LEU A 337 15.62 -21.19 -6.25
C LEU A 337 17.03 -21.68 -5.89
N VAL A 338 17.89 -21.92 -6.88
CA VAL A 338 19.28 -22.35 -6.65
C VAL A 338 20.07 -21.28 -5.88
N GLU A 339 19.95 -20.00 -6.26
CA GLU A 339 20.61 -18.90 -5.55
C GLU A 339 20.10 -18.77 -4.10
N MET A 340 18.78 -18.94 -3.87
CA MET A 340 18.21 -18.91 -2.52
C MET A 340 18.75 -20.04 -1.63
N VAL A 341 18.89 -21.26 -2.17
CA VAL A 341 19.47 -22.40 -1.44
C VAL A 341 20.96 -22.18 -1.15
N LYS A 342 21.70 -21.63 -2.12
CA LYS A 342 23.12 -21.30 -1.96
C LYS A 342 23.33 -20.24 -0.87
N ALA A 343 22.51 -19.18 -0.87
CA ALA A 343 22.53 -18.15 0.17
C ALA A 343 22.18 -18.72 1.56
N LYS A 344 21.17 -19.59 1.65
CA LYS A 344 20.79 -20.27 2.89
C LYS A 344 21.93 -21.13 3.44
N LYS A 345 22.62 -21.89 2.57
CA LYS A 345 23.74 -22.75 2.97
C LYS A 345 24.97 -21.94 3.41
N ALA A 346 25.32 -20.88 2.68
CA ALA A 346 26.42 -19.98 3.06
C ALA A 346 26.18 -19.31 4.42
N ALA A 347 24.93 -18.88 4.68
CA ALA A 347 24.56 -18.32 5.97
C ALA A 347 24.66 -19.35 7.11
N GLN A 348 24.31 -20.62 6.85
CA GLN A 348 24.43 -21.70 7.84
C GLN A 348 25.90 -22.10 8.12
N GLU A 349 26.76 -22.15 7.10
CA GLU A 349 28.18 -22.49 7.26
C GLU A 349 28.98 -21.42 8.03
N GLN A 350 28.63 -20.14 7.86
CA GLN A 350 29.24 -19.04 8.63
C GLN A 350 28.89 -19.08 10.13
N VAL A 351 27.79 -19.73 10.50
CA VAL A 351 27.41 -19.96 11.90
C VAL A 351 28.17 -21.16 12.47
N GLY A 352 28.41 -22.20 11.66
CA GLY A 352 29.17 -23.39 12.06
C GLY A 352 30.67 -23.12 12.32
N SER A 353 31.27 -22.13 11.64
CA SER A 353 32.68 -21.78 11.83
C SER A 353 32.95 -20.93 13.07
N LYS A 354 31.97 -20.13 13.53
CA LYS A 354 32.08 -19.29 14.74
C LYS A 354 31.88 -20.06 16.04
N SER A 355 31.18 -21.20 16.01
CA SER A 355 30.99 -22.06 17.20
C SER A 355 32.14 -23.04 17.44
N LYS A 356 33.15 -23.09 16.56
CA LYS A 356 34.34 -23.95 16.68
C LYS A 356 35.63 -23.18 17.02
N LYS A 357 35.55 -21.86 17.24
CA LYS A 357 36.70 -21.00 17.52
C LYS A 357 36.69 -20.49 18.94
#